data_AF-A0A0D2NXJ4-F1
#
_entry.id   AF-A0A0D2NXJ4-F1
#
_cell.length_a   1.000
_cell.length_b   1.000
_cell.length_c   1.000
_cell.angle_alpha   90.00
_cell.angle_beta   90.00
_cell.angle_gamma   90.00
#
_symmetry.space_group_name_H-M   'P 1'
#
loop_
_entity.id
_entity.type
_entity.pdbx_description
1 polymer ?
#
loop_
_entity_poly.entity_id
_entity_poly.type
_entity_poly.pdbx_seq_one_letter_code
_entity_poly.pdbx_strand_id
1 'polypeptide(L)'
;MKGGGGGGGVGPGKRRWRFLAVGVLFLVVLSMLVPLGFLLGLHNGFHSAGFVPRPHTTTSGDRSNHVDNLVRKLGPTLPKDILKHYVNEAKNETSSANATRKSQKKKGTPVPPQVVLQPLSKRNISGDGDKAGMKGGINEGLRLCELQYGSYCIWHEENREDMKDSMVKKLKDQLFVARAYYPSVAKIPAQNTLTRDLRQNIQELERVLSESTTDADLPPEIQKKSERMEATIAKSKSVTMDCHNVDKKLRQIFDLTEDEANFHMKQSAFLYQLAVQTMPKSQHCLSMRLTVEYFRDDSFDQELPVKYSDPTLQHYVIFSTNVIASTVVINSTVMHARDSMNQVFHVLTNGQNYYAMKHWFLGNTFKDAVVEVLNIDPFIPDYYDKATPSHLNLPTEFRVSFHGINNASAMHSRTQYISIFSHSHYLLPEIFKNLEKVVVLDDDIVVQQDLSTLWSLNMGQKVMGAIQICSVRLGQVRSYLGESSFHKNSCTWMSGLNVIDLARWRKLGISETYWKLVKEQVSKKEGSAALASLLTFQDLIYALDNDWVLSGLGHDYGLSTQSIKKAAVLHYNGNMKPWLELGIPKYKKIEGSRGTKVLTILTLS
;
A
#
# COMPACT_ATOMS: atom_id res chain seq x y z
N MET A 1 8.21 -73.10 51.05
CA MET A 1 9.31 -72.81 52.01
C MET A 1 10.48 -72.22 51.24
N LYS A 2 10.97 -71.05 51.72
CA LYS A 2 12.27 -70.38 51.48
C LYS A 2 12.71 -70.23 50.00
N GLY A 3 12.77 -69.01 49.44
CA GLY A 3 13.74 -67.94 49.73
C GLY A 3 14.88 -68.08 48.73
N GLY A 4 15.22 -67.16 47.82
CA GLY A 4 15.46 -65.72 47.93
C GLY A 4 16.87 -65.48 47.36
N GLY A 5 17.03 -64.57 46.39
CA GLY A 5 18.35 -64.21 45.84
C GLY A 5 18.27 -63.64 44.42
N GLY A 6 18.40 -62.32 44.30
CA GLY A 6 18.24 -61.57 43.05
C GLY A 6 19.47 -61.57 42.14
N GLY A 7 19.25 -61.11 40.90
CA GLY A 7 20.30 -60.81 39.94
C GLY A 7 19.78 -60.35 38.57
N GLY A 8 19.76 -59.03 38.35
CA GLY A 8 20.04 -58.40 37.05
C GLY A 8 19.03 -58.53 35.90
N GLY A 9 17.92 -57.79 35.96
CA GLY A 9 17.09 -57.48 34.80
C GLY A 9 17.40 -56.10 34.22
N VAL A 10 18.10 -56.05 33.08
CA VAL A 10 18.30 -54.82 32.28
C VAL A 10 16.96 -54.34 31.73
N GLY A 11 16.40 -53.28 32.29
CA GLY A 11 15.18 -52.64 31.81
C GLY A 11 15.40 -51.77 30.55
N PRO A 12 14.39 -51.64 29.66
CA PRO A 12 14.54 -51.08 28.31
C PRO A 12 14.46 -49.54 28.31
N GLY A 13 15.35 -48.86 29.04
CA GLY A 13 15.36 -47.39 29.13
C GLY A 13 16.12 -46.67 27.99
N LYS A 14 17.12 -47.32 27.38
CA LYS A 14 18.05 -46.66 26.44
C LYS A 14 17.54 -46.50 25.00
N ARG A 15 16.51 -47.26 24.58
CA ARG A 15 15.96 -47.12 23.20
C ARG A 15 15.03 -45.90 23.07
N ARG A 16 14.26 -45.57 24.11
CA ARG A 16 13.19 -44.56 24.04
C ARG A 16 13.73 -43.12 23.92
N TRP A 17 14.88 -42.81 24.51
CA TRP A 17 15.53 -41.50 24.38
C TRP A 17 16.21 -41.28 23.02
N ARG A 18 16.71 -42.34 22.37
CA ARG A 18 17.26 -42.24 21.01
C ARG A 18 16.17 -41.94 19.98
N PHE A 19 14.96 -42.51 20.14
CA PHE A 19 13.83 -42.19 19.27
C PHE A 19 13.32 -40.75 19.45
N LEU A 20 13.32 -40.23 20.68
CA LEU A 20 12.98 -38.83 20.94
C LEU A 20 14.01 -37.85 20.36
N ALA A 21 15.31 -38.12 20.54
CA ALA A 21 16.37 -37.29 19.95
C ALA A 21 16.37 -37.32 18.42
N VAL A 22 16.10 -38.49 17.81
CA VAL A 22 15.94 -38.62 16.35
C VAL A 22 14.67 -37.93 15.86
N GLY A 23 13.57 -38.00 16.62
CA GLY A 23 12.32 -37.29 16.29
C GLY A 23 12.47 -35.77 16.32
N VAL A 24 13.20 -35.23 17.28
CA VAL A 24 13.51 -33.78 17.34
C VAL A 24 14.43 -33.37 16.20
N LEU A 25 15.46 -34.16 15.89
CA LEU A 25 16.35 -33.88 14.75
C LEU A 25 15.57 -33.90 13.43
N PHE A 26 14.62 -34.84 13.27
CA PHE A 26 13.76 -34.95 12.10
C PHE A 26 12.80 -33.75 11.98
N LEU A 27 12.25 -33.27 13.09
CA LEU A 27 11.38 -32.08 13.12
C LEU A 27 12.15 -30.79 12.82
N VAL A 28 13.39 -30.65 13.30
CA VAL A 28 14.26 -29.50 12.98
C VAL A 28 14.68 -29.51 11.51
N VAL A 29 14.96 -30.70 10.97
CA VAL A 29 15.27 -30.87 9.54
C VAL A 29 14.03 -30.55 8.68
N LEU A 30 12.84 -30.99 9.08
CA LEU A 30 11.59 -30.62 8.40
C LEU A 30 11.27 -29.12 8.53
N SER A 31 11.51 -28.49 9.68
CA SER A 31 11.24 -27.06 9.86
C SER A 31 12.19 -26.16 9.05
N MET A 32 13.35 -26.67 8.64
CA MET A 32 14.25 -25.97 7.72
C MET A 32 14.02 -26.35 6.25
N LEU A 33 13.75 -27.62 5.96
CA LEU A 33 13.55 -28.09 4.58
C LEU A 33 12.17 -27.76 4.00
N VAL A 34 11.13 -27.60 4.82
CA VAL A 34 9.79 -27.22 4.33
C VAL A 34 9.76 -25.77 3.84
N PRO A 35 10.29 -24.77 4.58
CA PRO A 35 10.45 -23.41 4.04
C PRO A 35 11.40 -23.36 2.86
N LEU A 36 12.49 -24.15 2.87
CA LEU A 36 13.43 -24.20 1.75
C LEU A 36 12.81 -24.84 0.51
N GLY A 37 11.97 -25.87 0.67
CA GLY A 37 11.18 -26.48 -0.41
C GLY A 37 10.08 -25.57 -0.95
N PHE A 38 9.55 -24.67 -0.12
CA PHE A 38 8.62 -23.61 -0.53
C PHE A 38 9.35 -22.51 -1.31
N LEU A 39 10.53 -22.08 -0.85
CA LEU A 39 11.39 -21.11 -1.52
C LEU A 39 11.99 -21.64 -2.84
N LEU A 40 12.24 -22.95 -2.92
CA LEU A 40 12.74 -23.64 -4.11
C LEU A 40 11.62 -24.16 -5.03
N GLY A 41 10.34 -23.94 -4.67
CA GLY A 41 9.20 -24.25 -5.53
C GLY A 41 8.89 -25.74 -5.74
N LEU A 42 9.30 -26.61 -4.81
CA LEU A 42 9.14 -28.07 -4.89
C LEU A 42 7.72 -28.59 -4.56
N HIS A 43 6.77 -27.73 -4.23
CA HIS A 43 5.36 -28.11 -4.12
C HIS A 43 4.72 -28.15 -5.54
N ASN A 44 4.63 -29.36 -6.08
CA ASN A 44 3.84 -29.71 -7.26
C ASN A 44 3.21 -31.07 -6.94
N GLY A 45 2.00 -31.08 -6.38
CA GLY A 45 1.38 -32.35 -6.02
C GLY A 45 0.17 -32.27 -5.11
N PHE A 46 -0.84 -31.48 -5.47
CA PHE A 46 -2.23 -31.81 -5.16
C PHE A 46 -3.03 -31.61 -6.45
N HIS A 47 -3.24 -32.70 -7.19
CA HIS A 47 -4.10 -32.74 -8.36
C HIS A 47 -5.54 -32.87 -7.89
N SER A 48 -6.37 -31.85 -8.15
CA SER A 48 -7.82 -32.04 -8.25
C SER A 48 -8.08 -32.77 -9.57
N ALA A 49 -8.73 -33.93 -9.51
CA ALA A 49 -9.05 -34.72 -10.69
C ALA A 49 -10.03 -33.98 -11.61
N GLY A 50 -9.75 -33.99 -12.92
CA GLY A 50 -10.75 -33.72 -13.95
C GLY A 50 -10.55 -32.50 -14.85
N PHE A 51 -9.39 -32.36 -15.51
CA PHE A 51 -9.33 -31.82 -16.88
C PHE A 51 -7.98 -32.20 -17.50
N VAL A 52 -7.96 -32.70 -18.73
CA VAL A 52 -6.74 -33.10 -19.44
C VAL A 52 -6.32 -31.97 -20.38
N PRO A 53 -5.16 -31.30 -20.18
CA PRO A 53 -4.53 -30.49 -21.20
C PRO A 53 -3.46 -31.31 -21.95
N ARG A 54 -3.47 -31.22 -23.28
CA ARG A 54 -2.37 -31.68 -24.14
C ARG A 54 -1.06 -30.94 -23.81
N PRO A 55 0.12 -31.54 -24.06
CA PRO A 55 1.35 -31.16 -23.39
C PRO A 55 2.00 -29.91 -24.02
N HIS A 56 2.14 -28.86 -23.22
CA HIS A 56 3.17 -27.86 -23.42
C HIS A 56 4.31 -28.12 -22.42
N THR A 57 5.47 -28.47 -22.96
CA THR A 57 6.72 -28.58 -22.22
C THR A 57 7.16 -27.19 -21.76
N THR A 58 6.96 -26.87 -20.48
CA THR A 58 7.55 -25.68 -19.85
C THR A 58 8.70 -26.08 -18.94
N THR A 59 9.88 -25.56 -19.25
CA THR A 59 11.13 -25.67 -18.49
C THR A 59 11.05 -24.88 -17.17
N SER A 60 11.84 -25.28 -16.17
CA SER A 60 11.79 -24.78 -14.78
C SER A 60 12.15 -23.29 -14.58
N GLY A 61 12.35 -22.51 -15.65
CA GLY A 61 12.70 -21.09 -15.60
C GLY A 61 11.52 -20.14 -15.36
N ASP A 62 10.28 -20.60 -15.50
CA ASP A 62 9.10 -19.71 -15.53
C ASP A 62 8.58 -19.30 -14.13
N ARG A 63 8.90 -20.05 -13.07
CA ARG A 63 8.41 -19.75 -11.70
C ARG A 63 9.16 -18.60 -11.02
N SER A 64 10.47 -18.46 -11.24
CA SER A 64 11.26 -17.34 -10.69
C SER A 64 10.79 -16.01 -11.27
N ASN A 65 10.53 -16.01 -12.58
CA ASN A 65 10.05 -14.83 -13.29
C ASN A 65 8.67 -14.36 -12.81
N HIS A 66 7.81 -15.27 -12.33
CA HIS A 66 6.49 -14.90 -11.81
C HIS A 66 6.58 -14.13 -10.48
N VAL A 67 7.41 -14.59 -9.55
CA VAL A 67 7.63 -13.92 -8.26
C VAL A 67 8.35 -12.59 -8.48
N ASP A 68 9.37 -12.56 -9.34
CA ASP A 68 10.10 -11.33 -9.67
C ASP A 68 9.20 -10.31 -10.39
N ASN A 69 8.29 -10.76 -11.28
CA ASN A 69 7.30 -9.90 -11.90
C ASN A 69 6.24 -9.41 -10.90
N LEU A 70 5.81 -10.24 -9.95
CA LEU A 70 4.91 -9.82 -8.88
C LEU A 70 5.57 -8.77 -7.98
N VAL A 71 6.83 -9.00 -7.60
CA VAL A 71 7.64 -8.04 -6.82
C VAL A 71 7.88 -6.75 -7.60
N ARG A 72 8.04 -6.81 -8.92
CA ARG A 72 8.18 -5.62 -9.77
C ARG A 72 6.87 -4.86 -9.97
N LYS A 73 5.74 -5.57 -10.08
CA LYS A 73 4.39 -5.01 -10.24
C LYS A 73 3.85 -4.42 -8.94
N LEU A 74 4.21 -5.00 -7.80
CA LEU A 74 3.88 -4.52 -6.46
C LEU A 74 4.96 -3.58 -5.89
N GLY A 75 6.13 -3.48 -6.54
CA GLY A 75 7.22 -2.60 -6.14
C GLY A 75 6.93 -1.13 -6.50
N PRO A 76 7.48 -0.16 -5.76
CA PRO A 76 7.33 1.25 -6.11
C PRO A 76 7.98 1.53 -7.47
N THR A 77 7.20 2.08 -8.42
CA THR A 77 7.70 2.59 -9.70
C THR A 77 8.49 3.88 -9.48
N LEU A 78 9.77 3.74 -9.13
CA LEU A 78 10.69 4.87 -9.01
C LEU A 78 11.23 5.26 -10.40
N PRO A 79 11.14 6.54 -10.81
CA PRO A 79 11.97 7.07 -11.88
C PRO A 79 13.45 6.94 -11.49
N LYS A 80 14.25 6.27 -12.33
CA LYS A 80 15.70 6.05 -12.12
C LYS A 80 16.49 7.36 -11.93
N ASP A 81 15.92 8.50 -12.32
CA ASP A 81 16.55 9.82 -12.29
C ASP A 81 16.60 10.44 -10.89
N ILE A 82 15.70 10.03 -9.97
CA ILE A 82 15.71 10.52 -8.58
C ILE A 82 16.90 9.90 -7.83
N LEU A 83 17.15 8.60 -8.02
CA LEU A 83 18.27 7.90 -7.38
C LEU A 83 19.65 8.46 -7.83
N LYS A 84 19.75 8.96 -9.06
CA LYS A 84 20.99 9.55 -9.60
C LYS A 84 21.38 10.86 -8.90
N HIS A 85 20.41 11.68 -8.51
CA HIS A 85 20.71 12.91 -7.78
C HIS A 85 21.24 12.61 -6.38
N TYR A 86 20.66 11.63 -5.67
CA TYR A 86 21.10 11.26 -4.32
C TYR A 86 22.43 10.49 -4.28
N VAL A 87 22.70 9.60 -5.24
CA VAL A 87 24.01 8.92 -5.32
C VAL A 87 25.14 9.92 -5.63
N ASN A 88 24.83 11.02 -6.31
CA ASN A 88 25.78 12.08 -6.58
C ASN A 88 25.92 13.07 -5.40
N GLU A 89 24.84 13.34 -4.66
CA GLU A 89 24.87 14.22 -3.48
C GLU A 89 25.62 13.58 -2.30
N ALA A 90 25.39 12.29 -2.03
CA ALA A 90 26.15 11.51 -1.06
C ALA A 90 27.63 11.32 -1.47
N LYS A 91 27.93 11.24 -2.77
CA LYS A 91 29.32 11.25 -3.27
C LYS A 91 29.98 12.62 -3.08
N ASN A 92 29.26 13.71 -3.31
CA ASN A 92 29.80 15.07 -3.23
C ASN A 92 30.11 15.50 -1.79
N GLU A 93 29.38 15.01 -0.79
CA GLU A 93 29.72 15.23 0.62
C GLU A 93 30.92 14.38 1.11
N THR A 94 31.24 13.29 0.40
CA THR A 94 32.38 12.42 0.76
C THR A 94 33.66 12.73 -0.04
N SER A 95 33.61 13.65 -1.02
CA SER A 95 34.75 14.03 -1.87
C SER A 95 35.14 15.50 -1.70
N SER A 96 35.54 15.88 -0.49
CA SER A 96 36.18 17.17 -0.20
C SER A 96 37.27 17.02 0.86
N ALA A 97 38.19 16.06 0.67
CA ALA A 97 39.45 16.03 1.42
C ALA A 97 40.50 15.21 0.67
N ASN A 98 41.01 15.73 -0.45
CA ASN A 98 42.37 15.44 -0.94
C ASN A 98 42.72 16.44 -2.05
N ALA A 99 43.29 17.58 -1.66
CA ALA A 99 44.00 18.46 -2.58
C ALA A 99 45.44 18.65 -2.09
N THR A 100 46.35 18.29 -2.99
CA THR A 100 47.79 18.19 -2.85
C THR A 100 48.46 19.55 -2.57
N ARG A 101 49.50 19.53 -1.72
CA ARG A 101 50.38 20.67 -1.37
C ARG A 101 50.96 21.39 -2.59
N LYS A 102 50.89 22.72 -2.62
CA LYS A 102 51.95 23.62 -3.11
C LYS A 102 52.10 24.82 -2.16
N SER A 103 53.34 25.21 -1.88
CA SER A 103 53.74 26.12 -0.82
C SER A 103 53.56 27.60 -1.16
N GLN A 104 53.23 28.44 -0.17
CA GLN A 104 53.88 29.74 0.04
C GLN A 104 53.55 30.33 1.44
N LYS A 105 54.55 30.99 2.04
CA LYS A 105 54.62 31.55 3.40
C LYS A 105 53.74 32.81 3.59
N LYS A 106 53.16 33.02 4.80
CA LYS A 106 53.40 34.20 5.68
C LYS A 106 52.68 34.10 7.05
N LYS A 107 53.26 34.82 8.03
CA LYS A 107 53.14 34.84 9.51
C LYS A 107 51.81 35.38 10.10
N GLY A 108 51.52 34.98 11.35
CA GLY A 108 50.96 35.85 12.42
C GLY A 108 49.93 35.23 13.38
N THR A 109 50.31 34.92 14.63
CA THR A 109 49.55 34.47 15.84
C THR A 109 48.52 35.53 16.35
N PRO A 110 47.59 35.32 17.34
CA PRO A 110 47.59 34.38 18.49
C PRO A 110 46.25 33.65 18.88
N VAL A 111 46.34 32.72 19.84
CA VAL A 111 45.28 32.02 20.64
C VAL A 111 45.03 32.87 21.93
N PRO A 112 43.91 32.89 22.73
CA PRO A 112 42.91 31.84 23.13
C PRO A 112 41.45 32.40 23.32
N PRO A 113 40.46 31.83 24.07
CA PRO A 113 40.39 30.59 24.85
C PRO A 113 39.13 29.69 24.66
N GLN A 114 39.18 28.54 25.35
CA GLN A 114 38.16 27.50 25.51
C GLN A 114 36.78 28.03 25.93
N VAL A 115 35.72 27.52 25.30
CA VAL A 115 34.34 27.63 25.80
C VAL A 115 33.75 26.23 25.97
N VAL A 116 33.42 25.97 27.23
CA VAL A 116 32.71 24.81 27.77
C VAL A 116 31.28 24.77 27.20
N LEU A 117 30.88 23.65 26.60
CA LEU A 117 29.46 23.40 26.26
C LEU A 117 28.72 22.91 27.52
N GLN A 118 27.91 23.79 28.12
CA GLN A 118 26.93 23.45 29.14
C GLN A 118 25.64 22.89 28.51
N PRO A 119 24.88 22.02 29.21
CA PRO A 119 23.65 21.43 28.70
C PRO A 119 22.49 22.43 28.74
N LEU A 120 21.69 22.46 27.67
CA LEU A 120 20.52 23.32 27.53
C LEU A 120 19.45 22.98 28.58
N SER A 121 19.19 23.96 29.46
CA SER A 121 18.17 23.95 30.50
C SER A 121 16.75 24.13 29.93
N LYS A 122 15.79 23.47 30.59
CA LYS A 122 14.34 23.65 30.43
C LYS A 122 13.94 25.12 30.70
N ARG A 123 13.14 25.72 29.82
CA ARG A 123 12.40 26.96 30.10
C ARG A 123 10.90 26.71 30.00
N ASN A 124 10.21 26.80 31.13
CA ASN A 124 8.80 27.14 31.22
C ASN A 124 8.66 28.65 31.10
N ILE A 125 7.77 29.17 30.25
CA ILE A 125 7.14 30.48 30.43
C ILE A 125 5.69 30.38 29.93
N SER A 126 4.77 30.62 30.87
CA SER A 126 3.36 30.94 30.72
C SER A 126 3.15 32.37 30.17
N GLY A 127 2.12 32.60 29.36
CA GLY A 127 1.65 33.96 29.05
C GLY A 127 0.89 34.07 27.72
N ASP A 128 -0.44 34.10 27.87
CA ASP A 128 -1.59 34.35 26.98
C ASP A 128 -1.43 35.14 25.66
N GLY A 129 -2.28 34.80 24.67
CA GLY A 129 -2.45 35.55 23.41
C GLY A 129 -2.85 34.69 22.20
N ASP A 130 -4.16 34.52 22.00
CA ASP A 130 -4.83 33.84 20.88
C ASP A 130 -4.15 33.94 19.50
N LYS A 131 -3.87 32.78 18.89
CA LYS A 131 -3.94 32.54 17.43
C LYS A 131 -3.84 31.05 17.12
N ALA A 132 -4.96 30.47 16.70
CA ALA A 132 -5.04 29.14 16.13
C ALA A 132 -4.16 29.04 14.86
N GLY A 133 -3.16 28.15 14.92
CA GLY A 133 -2.25 27.87 13.81
C GLY A 133 -1.40 26.66 14.15
N MET A 134 -1.85 25.49 13.70
CA MET A 134 -1.17 24.20 13.87
C MET A 134 0.22 24.27 13.20
N LYS A 135 1.28 24.47 14.00
CA LYS A 135 2.68 24.32 13.57
C LYS A 135 3.23 23.00 14.12
N GLY A 136 3.14 21.96 13.30
CA GLY A 136 3.99 20.78 13.42
C GLY A 136 4.99 20.82 12.26
N GLY A 137 6.28 21.01 12.55
CA GLY A 137 7.32 20.87 11.54
C GLY A 137 7.38 19.42 11.09
N ILE A 138 6.87 19.12 9.89
CA ILE A 138 6.97 17.79 9.30
C ILE A 138 8.45 17.48 9.08
N ASN A 139 8.91 16.39 9.71
CA ASN A 139 10.28 15.88 9.66
C ASN A 139 10.67 15.57 8.21
N GLU A 140 11.87 15.97 7.78
CA GLU A 140 12.35 15.79 6.40
C GLU A 140 12.33 14.32 5.95
N GLY A 141 12.55 13.40 6.90
CA GLY A 141 12.42 11.95 6.68
C GLY A 141 11.01 11.48 6.31
N LEU A 142 9.95 12.10 6.84
CA LEU A 142 8.57 11.73 6.47
C LEU A 142 8.28 12.08 5.01
N ARG A 143 8.80 13.22 4.54
CA ARG A 143 8.59 13.69 3.16
C ARG A 143 9.26 12.75 2.15
N LEU A 144 10.47 12.31 2.46
CA LEU A 144 11.20 11.32 1.65
C LEU A 144 10.48 9.97 1.63
N CYS A 145 9.96 9.54 2.78
CA CYS A 145 9.17 8.33 2.87
C CYS A 145 7.93 8.43 1.96
N GLU A 146 7.11 9.47 2.10
CA GLU A 146 5.85 9.59 1.34
C GLU A 146 6.10 9.58 -0.19
N LEU A 147 7.17 10.24 -0.65
CA LEU A 147 7.59 10.19 -2.04
C LEU A 147 7.93 8.76 -2.50
N GLN A 148 8.59 7.99 -1.64
CA GLN A 148 9.08 6.65 -1.95
C GLN A 148 7.97 5.59 -1.83
N TYR A 149 7.26 5.57 -0.72
CA TYR A 149 6.32 4.51 -0.35
C TYR A 149 4.85 4.96 -0.30
N GLY A 150 4.55 6.24 -0.53
CA GLY A 150 3.18 6.75 -0.64
C GLY A 150 2.40 6.60 0.66
N SER A 151 1.18 6.08 0.55
CA SER A 151 0.26 5.91 1.69
C SER A 151 0.80 5.05 2.84
N TYR A 152 1.80 4.18 2.59
CA TYR A 152 2.47 3.45 3.66
C TYR A 152 3.04 4.38 4.73
N CYS A 153 3.64 5.51 4.35
CA CYS A 153 4.33 6.38 5.32
C CYS A 153 3.37 7.10 6.24
N ILE A 154 2.26 7.55 5.68
CA ILE A 154 1.16 8.15 6.44
C ILE A 154 0.58 7.07 7.36
N TRP A 155 0.30 5.87 6.82
CA TRP A 155 -0.18 4.75 7.63
C TRP A 155 0.80 4.39 8.77
N HIS A 156 2.10 4.33 8.50
CA HIS A 156 3.13 4.01 9.48
C HIS A 156 3.20 5.03 10.61
N GLU A 157 3.09 6.32 10.31
CA GLU A 157 3.05 7.35 11.35
C GLU A 157 1.76 7.31 12.18
N GLU A 158 0.62 7.19 11.52
CA GLU A 158 -0.70 7.14 12.18
C GLU A 158 -0.89 5.88 13.02
N ASN A 159 -0.19 4.79 12.67
CA ASN A 159 -0.22 3.51 13.40
C ASN A 159 1.10 3.23 14.12
N ARG A 160 1.89 4.27 14.39
CA ARG A 160 3.14 4.13 15.14
C ARG A 160 2.82 3.70 16.56
N GLU A 161 3.19 2.47 16.90
CA GLU A 161 3.09 2.01 18.28
C GLU A 161 4.20 2.60 19.15
N ASP A 162 3.83 2.98 20.37
CA ASP A 162 4.81 3.30 21.40
C ASP A 162 5.66 2.06 21.69
N MET A 163 6.98 2.26 21.76
CA MET A 163 7.90 1.19 22.09
C MET A 163 7.73 0.79 23.56
N LYS A 164 7.10 -0.36 23.79
CA LYS A 164 6.82 -0.90 25.13
C LYS A 164 8.04 -1.63 25.72
N ASP A 165 8.93 -2.14 24.87
CA ASP A 165 10.08 -2.97 25.26
C ASP A 165 11.31 -2.14 25.65
N SER A 166 11.13 -1.29 26.67
CA SER A 166 12.13 -0.35 27.15
C SER A 166 13.39 -1.05 27.66
N MET A 167 13.24 -2.24 28.27
CA MET A 167 14.36 -3.00 28.80
C MET A 167 15.13 -3.69 27.68
N VAL A 168 14.46 -4.33 26.71
CA VAL A 168 15.09 -4.89 25.50
C VAL A 168 15.87 -3.81 24.76
N LYS A 169 15.29 -2.61 24.57
CA LYS A 169 16.01 -1.48 23.98
C LYS A 169 17.26 -1.11 24.78
N LYS A 170 17.12 -0.96 26.10
CA LYS A 170 18.26 -0.65 26.99
C LYS A 170 19.39 -1.68 26.85
N LEU A 171 19.06 -2.96 26.78
CA LEU A 171 20.05 -4.04 26.61
C LEU A 171 20.73 -3.99 25.24
N LYS A 172 19.99 -3.69 24.16
CA LYS A 172 20.55 -3.47 22.82
C LYS A 172 21.52 -2.28 22.80
N ASP A 173 21.14 -1.16 23.42
CA ASP A 173 21.99 0.03 23.52
C ASP A 173 23.28 -0.26 24.30
N GLN A 174 23.18 -0.96 25.44
CA GLN A 174 24.34 -1.43 26.20
C GLN A 174 25.24 -2.34 25.37
N LEU A 175 24.66 -3.26 24.59
CA LEU A 175 25.41 -4.18 23.73
C LEU A 175 26.17 -3.42 22.63
N PHE A 176 25.56 -2.40 22.01
CA PHE A 176 26.22 -1.56 21.01
C PHE A 176 27.43 -0.83 21.60
N VAL A 177 27.27 -0.22 22.78
CA VAL A 177 28.39 0.46 23.46
C VAL A 177 29.48 -0.54 23.85
N ALA A 178 29.12 -1.68 24.45
CA ALA A 178 30.10 -2.71 24.84
C ALA A 178 30.89 -3.24 23.65
N ARG A 179 30.23 -3.53 22.52
CA ARG A 179 30.87 -3.98 21.26
C ARG A 179 31.81 -2.94 20.68
N ALA A 180 31.54 -1.65 20.87
CA ALA A 180 32.44 -0.59 20.41
C ALA A 180 33.72 -0.47 21.25
N TYR A 181 33.61 -0.62 22.58
CA TYR A 181 34.77 -0.53 23.49
C TYR A 181 35.62 -1.80 23.51
N TYR A 182 35.01 -2.98 23.34
CA TYR A 182 35.68 -4.27 23.48
C TYR A 182 36.97 -4.42 22.64
N PRO A 183 37.02 -4.09 21.33
CA PRO A 183 38.23 -4.22 20.52
C PRO A 183 39.40 -3.35 21.01
N SER A 184 39.11 -2.18 21.58
CA SER A 184 40.13 -1.27 22.10
C SER A 184 40.65 -1.72 23.45
N VAL A 185 39.77 -2.16 24.35
CA VAL A 185 40.14 -2.70 25.68
C VAL A 185 40.95 -3.99 25.53
N ALA A 186 40.56 -4.88 24.61
CA ALA A 186 41.24 -6.14 24.36
C ALA A 186 42.69 -6.01 23.89
N LYS A 187 43.08 -4.85 23.35
CA LYS A 187 44.46 -4.57 22.92
C LYS A 187 45.38 -4.14 24.07
N ILE A 188 44.85 -3.90 25.26
CA ILE A 188 45.61 -3.40 26.43
C ILE A 188 45.89 -4.59 27.37
N PRO A 189 47.15 -5.10 27.43
CA PRO A 189 47.46 -6.28 28.24
C PRO A 189 47.16 -6.11 29.74
N ALA A 190 47.29 -4.88 30.26
CA ALA A 190 46.97 -4.55 31.64
C ALA A 190 45.46 -4.69 31.98
N GLN A 191 44.59 -4.79 30.97
CA GLN A 191 43.13 -4.85 31.11
C GLN A 191 42.56 -6.23 30.76
N ASN A 192 43.34 -7.31 30.93
CA ASN A 192 42.91 -8.68 30.65
C ASN A 192 41.63 -9.08 31.42
N THR A 193 41.52 -8.70 32.69
CA THR A 193 40.32 -8.98 33.51
C THR A 193 39.09 -8.26 32.94
N LEU A 194 39.22 -6.98 32.61
CA LEU A 194 38.13 -6.18 32.04
C LEU A 194 37.71 -6.68 30.66
N THR A 195 38.67 -7.17 29.86
CA THR A 195 38.42 -7.79 28.54
C THR A 195 37.58 -9.06 28.69
N ARG A 196 37.93 -9.93 29.65
CA ARG A 196 37.17 -11.15 29.95
C ARG A 196 35.76 -10.83 30.41
N ASP A 197 35.61 -9.85 31.30
CA ASP A 197 34.31 -9.43 31.83
C ASP A 197 33.41 -8.82 30.74
N LEU A 198 33.96 -7.95 29.87
CA LEU A 198 33.24 -7.41 28.70
C LEU A 198 32.77 -8.53 27.77
N ARG A 199 33.67 -9.46 27.41
CA ARG A 199 33.34 -10.57 26.52
C ARG A 199 32.21 -11.43 27.09
N GLN A 200 32.30 -11.77 28.37
CA GLN A 200 31.27 -12.57 29.04
C GLN A 200 29.93 -11.84 29.07
N ASN A 201 29.92 -10.56 29.44
CA ASN A 201 28.68 -9.77 29.46
C ASN A 201 28.07 -9.61 28.06
N ILE A 202 28.89 -9.41 27.02
CA ILE A 202 28.43 -9.33 25.62
C ILE A 202 27.75 -10.64 25.23
N GLN A 203 28.42 -11.78 25.44
CA GLN A 203 27.88 -13.09 25.08
C GLN A 203 26.60 -13.44 25.85
N GLU A 204 26.53 -13.09 27.13
CA GLU A 204 25.34 -13.32 27.93
C GLU A 204 24.15 -12.47 27.47
N LEU A 205 24.35 -11.19 27.15
CA LEU A 205 23.26 -10.35 26.61
C LEU A 205 22.86 -10.74 25.19
N GLU A 206 23.82 -11.11 24.33
CA GLU A 206 23.54 -11.64 22.99
C GLU A 206 22.67 -12.89 23.06
N ARG A 207 22.97 -13.81 23.98
CA ARG A 207 22.17 -15.02 24.17
C ARG A 207 20.74 -14.68 24.60
N VAL A 208 20.58 -13.78 25.58
CA VAL A 208 19.24 -13.36 26.01
C VAL A 208 18.47 -12.73 24.85
N LEU A 209 19.09 -11.80 24.11
CA LEU A 209 18.44 -11.11 22.98
C LEU A 209 18.22 -12.03 21.75
N SER A 210 18.85 -13.21 21.71
CA SER A 210 18.56 -14.22 20.68
C SER A 210 17.32 -15.06 20.99
N GLU A 211 16.92 -15.13 22.26
CA GLU A 211 15.78 -15.93 22.75
C GLU A 211 14.58 -15.04 23.13
N SER A 212 14.80 -13.77 23.49
CA SER A 212 13.78 -12.82 23.95
C SER A 212 13.64 -11.64 22.99
N THR A 213 12.43 -11.40 22.51
CA THR A 213 12.12 -10.26 21.61
C THR A 213 11.37 -9.12 22.31
N THR A 214 10.64 -9.42 23.38
CA THR A 214 9.87 -8.43 24.17
C THR A 214 10.33 -8.40 25.63
N ASP A 215 9.98 -7.34 26.36
CA ASP A 215 10.28 -7.22 27.80
C ASP A 215 9.63 -8.35 28.61
N ALA A 216 8.48 -8.85 28.16
CA ALA A 216 7.76 -9.96 28.79
C ALA A 216 8.50 -11.31 28.65
N ASP A 217 9.33 -11.46 27.63
CA ASP A 217 10.12 -12.67 27.37
C ASP A 217 11.46 -12.68 28.13
N LEU A 218 11.80 -11.60 28.84
CA LEU A 218 13.09 -11.48 29.50
C LEU A 218 13.18 -12.32 30.78
N PRO A 219 14.34 -12.91 31.08
CA PRO A 219 14.54 -13.68 32.29
C PRO A 219 14.47 -12.79 33.54
N PRO A 220 14.03 -13.31 34.70
CA PRO A 220 13.81 -12.51 35.91
C PRO A 220 15.08 -11.83 36.45
N GLU A 221 16.28 -12.37 36.16
CA GLU A 221 17.56 -11.79 36.59
C GLU A 221 18.15 -10.76 35.61
N ILE A 222 17.40 -10.34 34.59
CA ILE A 222 17.93 -9.49 33.52
C ILE A 222 18.40 -8.11 34.01
N GLN A 223 17.73 -7.56 35.04
CA GLN A 223 18.10 -6.28 35.64
C GLN A 223 19.53 -6.32 36.20
N LYS A 224 19.86 -7.38 36.94
CA LYS A 224 21.21 -7.59 37.49
C LYS A 224 22.26 -7.74 36.39
N LYS A 225 21.92 -8.41 35.29
CA LYS A 225 22.81 -8.53 34.12
C LYS A 225 23.03 -7.19 33.42
N SER A 226 21.99 -6.37 33.30
CA SER A 226 22.06 -5.03 32.74
C SER A 226 22.95 -4.10 33.58
N GLU A 227 22.78 -4.10 34.90
CA GLU A 227 23.61 -3.32 35.84
C GLU A 227 25.08 -3.75 35.79
N ARG A 228 25.34 -5.06 35.69
CA ARG A 228 26.70 -5.59 35.54
C ARG A 228 27.34 -5.13 34.22
N MET A 229 26.59 -5.13 33.12
CA MET A 229 27.06 -4.60 31.84
C MET A 229 27.36 -3.10 31.93
N GLU A 230 26.46 -2.32 32.53
CA GLU A 230 26.64 -0.88 32.79
C GLU A 230 27.92 -0.57 33.56
N ALA A 231 28.16 -1.29 34.66
CA ALA A 231 29.35 -1.14 35.47
C ALA A 231 30.63 -1.48 34.67
N THR A 232 30.59 -2.52 33.84
CA THR A 232 31.72 -2.88 32.97
C THR A 232 31.97 -1.83 31.90
N ILE A 233 30.92 -1.31 31.24
CA ILE A 233 31.02 -0.21 30.27
C ILE A 233 31.61 1.04 30.93
N ALA A 234 31.15 1.40 32.14
CA ALA A 234 31.68 2.54 32.87
C ALA A 234 33.18 2.40 33.17
N LYS A 235 33.62 1.19 33.57
CA LYS A 235 35.06 0.88 33.72
C LYS A 235 35.81 1.03 32.40
N SER A 236 35.25 0.53 31.29
CA SER A 236 35.87 0.69 29.97
C SER A 236 36.04 2.15 29.56
N LYS A 237 35.05 3.01 29.86
CA LYS A 237 35.13 4.45 29.58
C LYS A 237 36.23 5.17 30.38
N SER A 238 36.60 4.65 31.55
CA SER A 238 37.65 5.23 32.40
C SER A 238 39.07 4.85 31.99
N VAL A 239 39.24 3.88 31.08
CA VAL A 239 40.56 3.45 30.60
C VAL A 239 41.07 4.42 29.55
N THR A 240 42.30 4.93 29.72
CA THR A 240 42.99 5.73 28.71
C THR A 240 43.21 4.91 27.44
N MET A 241 42.52 5.27 26.36
CA MET A 241 42.60 4.57 25.07
C MET A 241 42.42 5.54 23.90
N ASP A 242 42.76 5.08 22.70
CA ASP A 242 42.48 5.81 21.46
C ASP A 242 40.99 5.77 21.12
N CYS A 243 40.31 6.89 21.34
CA CYS A 243 38.90 7.06 21.05
C CYS A 243 38.56 6.92 19.55
N HIS A 244 39.52 7.09 18.63
CA HIS A 244 39.28 6.96 17.20
C HIS A 244 38.79 5.55 16.83
N ASN A 245 39.34 4.51 17.47
CA ASN A 245 38.93 3.13 17.22
C ASN A 245 37.51 2.85 17.73
N VAL A 246 37.12 3.45 18.86
CA VAL A 246 35.78 3.31 19.43
C VAL A 246 34.75 4.07 18.60
N ASP A 247 35.05 5.31 18.18
CA ASP A 247 34.21 6.10 17.27
C ASP A 247 34.01 5.35 15.94
N LYS A 248 35.09 4.84 15.33
CA LYS A 248 34.99 4.03 14.11
C LYS A 248 34.08 2.81 14.29
N LYS A 249 34.14 2.15 15.45
CA LYS A 249 33.28 0.99 15.74
C LYS A 249 31.83 1.39 15.98
N LEU A 250 31.56 2.49 16.67
CA LEU A 250 30.22 3.02 16.84
C LEU A 250 29.58 3.41 15.49
N ARG A 251 30.34 4.06 14.60
CA ARG A 251 29.87 4.36 13.23
C ARG A 251 29.53 3.11 12.46
N GLN A 252 30.38 2.08 12.49
CA GLN A 252 30.09 0.80 11.86
C GLN A 252 28.81 0.14 12.40
N ILE A 253 28.57 0.22 13.71
CA ILE A 253 27.33 -0.31 14.32
C ILE A 253 26.13 0.54 13.89
N PHE A 254 26.26 1.87 13.89
CA PHE A 254 25.23 2.78 13.43
C PHE A 254 24.81 2.48 11.99
N ASP A 255 25.77 2.41 11.07
CA ASP A 255 25.53 2.12 9.65
C ASP A 255 24.80 0.77 9.49
N LEU A 256 25.23 -0.27 10.22
CA LEU A 256 24.57 -1.59 10.21
C LEU A 256 23.13 -1.54 10.75
N THR A 257 22.88 -0.80 11.83
CA THR A 257 21.53 -0.66 12.41
C THR A 257 20.61 0.18 11.53
N GLU A 258 21.17 1.18 10.83
CA GLU A 258 20.44 1.97 9.84
C GLU A 258 20.06 1.12 8.63
N ASP A 259 20.98 0.29 8.13
CA ASP A 259 20.70 -0.67 7.06
C ASP A 259 19.62 -1.69 7.44
N GLU A 260 19.65 -2.21 8.67
CA GLU A 260 18.63 -3.13 9.21
C GLU A 260 17.26 -2.45 9.32
N ALA A 261 17.20 -1.22 9.85
CA ALA A 261 15.97 -0.44 9.91
C ALA A 261 15.41 -0.16 8.51
N ASN A 262 16.26 0.22 7.57
CA ASN A 262 15.90 0.45 6.17
C ASN A 262 15.39 -0.83 5.48
N PHE A 263 15.97 -1.98 5.79
CA PHE A 263 15.51 -3.28 5.30
C PHE A 263 14.09 -3.58 5.80
N HIS A 264 13.83 -3.46 7.10
CA HIS A 264 12.51 -3.72 7.68
C HIS A 264 11.46 -2.70 7.23
N MET A 265 11.84 -1.43 7.02
CA MET A 265 10.96 -0.44 6.42
C MET A 265 10.53 -0.83 4.99
N LYS A 266 11.48 -1.26 4.15
CA LYS A 266 11.18 -1.76 2.79
C LYS A 266 10.27 -2.97 2.81
N GLN A 267 10.54 -3.93 3.71
CA GLN A 267 9.71 -5.12 3.89
C GLN A 267 8.29 -4.74 4.33
N SER A 268 8.16 -3.83 5.29
CA SER A 268 6.86 -3.36 5.80
C SER A 268 6.07 -2.63 4.71
N ALA A 269 6.72 -1.76 3.93
CA ALA A 269 6.10 -1.10 2.80
C ALA A 269 5.61 -2.07 1.72
N PHE A 270 6.39 -3.14 1.44
CA PHE A 270 5.97 -4.20 0.52
C PHE A 270 4.75 -4.97 1.03
N LEU A 271 4.76 -5.36 2.31
CA LEU A 271 3.63 -6.07 2.94
C LEU A 271 2.37 -5.19 2.98
N TYR A 272 2.53 -3.91 3.28
CA TYR A 272 1.45 -2.92 3.19
C TYR A 272 0.86 -2.89 1.78
N GLN A 273 1.71 -2.78 0.76
CA GLN A 273 1.26 -2.74 -0.63
C GLN A 273 0.53 -4.02 -1.05
N LEU A 274 1.01 -5.18 -0.60
CA LEU A 274 0.34 -6.46 -0.81
C LEU A 274 -1.05 -6.48 -0.14
N ALA A 275 -1.13 -6.04 1.12
CA ALA A 275 -2.37 -6.06 1.90
C ALA A 275 -3.45 -5.10 1.35
N VAL A 276 -3.06 -3.97 0.76
CA VAL A 276 -4.02 -3.02 0.17
C VAL A 276 -4.45 -3.35 -1.26
N GLN A 277 -3.69 -4.16 -1.98
CA GLN A 277 -3.99 -4.54 -3.38
C GLN A 277 -4.59 -5.95 -3.52
N THR A 278 -4.56 -6.76 -2.46
CA THR A 278 -5.13 -8.11 -2.48
C THR A 278 -6.53 -8.15 -1.87
N MET A 279 -7.35 -9.07 -2.37
CA MET A 279 -8.69 -9.30 -1.83
C MET A 279 -8.57 -9.97 -0.45
N PRO A 280 -9.24 -9.45 0.60
CA PRO A 280 -9.28 -10.11 1.90
C PRO A 280 -9.86 -11.53 1.79
N LYS A 281 -9.34 -12.46 2.59
CA LYS A 281 -9.79 -13.86 2.59
C LYS A 281 -11.30 -14.00 2.83
N SER A 282 -11.86 -13.18 3.72
CA SER A 282 -13.31 -13.16 4.00
C SER A 282 -14.13 -12.83 2.76
N GLN A 283 -13.73 -11.80 1.99
CA GLN A 283 -14.43 -11.43 0.75
C GLN A 283 -14.26 -12.49 -0.33
N HIS A 284 -13.09 -13.11 -0.43
CA HIS A 284 -12.88 -14.23 -1.34
C HIS A 284 -13.78 -15.42 -1.00
N CYS A 285 -13.85 -15.81 0.29
CA CYS A 285 -14.74 -16.86 0.77
C CYS A 285 -16.22 -16.53 0.50
N LEU A 286 -16.64 -15.27 0.68
CA LEU A 286 -17.98 -14.81 0.33
C LEU A 286 -18.26 -15.03 -1.16
N SER A 287 -17.38 -14.57 -2.05
CA SER A 287 -17.54 -14.76 -3.50
C SER A 287 -17.63 -16.24 -3.89
N MET A 288 -16.78 -17.10 -3.31
CA MET A 288 -16.85 -18.55 -3.51
C MET A 288 -18.19 -19.13 -3.04
N ARG A 289 -18.65 -18.75 -1.85
CA ARG A 289 -19.92 -19.23 -1.29
C ARG A 289 -21.10 -18.83 -2.17
N LEU A 290 -21.19 -17.55 -2.57
CA LEU A 290 -22.25 -17.05 -3.45
C LEU A 290 -22.25 -17.77 -4.80
N THR A 291 -21.07 -18.08 -5.35
CA THR A 291 -20.95 -18.87 -6.58
C THR A 291 -21.50 -20.28 -6.39
N VAL A 292 -21.17 -20.95 -5.29
CA VAL A 292 -21.69 -22.29 -4.99
C VAL A 292 -23.21 -22.26 -4.83
N GLU A 293 -23.76 -21.29 -4.10
CA GLU A 293 -25.21 -21.17 -3.91
C GLU A 293 -25.95 -20.85 -5.21
N TYR A 294 -25.38 -20.05 -6.13
CA TYR A 294 -25.95 -19.81 -7.45
C TYR A 294 -26.23 -21.13 -8.20
N PHE A 295 -25.25 -22.03 -8.23
CA PHE A 295 -25.37 -23.31 -8.97
C PHE A 295 -26.14 -24.40 -8.20
N ARG A 296 -26.59 -24.11 -6.97
CA ARG A 296 -27.45 -25.02 -6.20
C ARG A 296 -28.94 -24.74 -6.40
N ASP A 297 -29.28 -23.57 -6.91
CA ASP A 297 -30.64 -23.08 -7.01
C ASP A 297 -30.97 -22.77 -8.48
N ASP A 298 -31.87 -23.58 -9.05
CA ASP A 298 -32.30 -23.44 -10.45
C ASP A 298 -33.22 -22.22 -10.68
N SER A 299 -33.58 -21.46 -9.63
CA SER A 299 -34.50 -20.32 -9.73
C SER A 299 -33.89 -19.07 -10.38
N PHE A 300 -32.57 -19.01 -10.54
CA PHE A 300 -31.84 -17.83 -11.04
C PHE A 300 -31.73 -17.73 -12.58
N ASP A 301 -32.37 -18.65 -13.31
CA ASP A 301 -32.47 -18.66 -14.77
C ASP A 301 -33.69 -17.88 -15.32
N GLN A 302 -34.43 -17.18 -14.46
CA GLN A 302 -35.61 -16.43 -14.88
C GLN A 302 -35.23 -15.15 -15.64
N GLU A 303 -35.87 -14.94 -16.80
CA GLU A 303 -35.66 -13.76 -17.65
C GLU A 303 -35.91 -12.47 -16.87
N LEU A 304 -34.92 -11.60 -16.91
CA LEU A 304 -34.90 -10.35 -16.17
C LEU A 304 -35.77 -9.28 -16.85
N PRO A 305 -36.28 -8.27 -16.10
CA PRO A 305 -37.27 -7.33 -16.62
C PRO A 305 -36.78 -6.53 -17.83
N VAL A 306 -37.68 -6.36 -18.82
CA VAL A 306 -37.56 -5.53 -20.05
C VAL A 306 -37.02 -4.11 -19.79
N LYS A 307 -37.10 -3.66 -18.54
CA LYS A 307 -36.74 -2.33 -18.05
C LYS A 307 -35.25 -1.94 -18.22
N TYR A 308 -34.33 -2.90 -18.37
CA TYR A 308 -32.89 -2.56 -18.43
C TYR A 308 -32.46 -1.76 -19.65
N SER A 309 -33.19 -1.87 -20.76
CA SER A 309 -32.84 -1.20 -22.02
C SER A 309 -33.68 0.04 -22.31
N ASP A 310 -34.56 0.45 -21.39
CA ASP A 310 -35.44 1.62 -21.58
C ASP A 310 -34.63 2.91 -21.45
N PRO A 311 -34.35 3.64 -22.55
CA PRO A 311 -33.48 4.81 -22.53
C PRO A 311 -34.08 6.02 -21.78
N THR A 312 -35.35 5.94 -21.36
CA THR A 312 -36.01 7.00 -20.58
C THR A 312 -35.64 6.97 -19.10
N LEU A 313 -35.02 5.89 -18.63
CA LEU A 313 -34.60 5.69 -17.25
C LEU A 313 -33.20 6.25 -16.97
N GLN A 314 -32.84 6.31 -15.68
CA GLN A 314 -31.54 6.77 -15.21
C GLN A 314 -30.59 5.57 -15.09
N HIS A 315 -29.67 5.47 -16.04
CA HIS A 315 -28.72 4.36 -16.12
C HIS A 315 -27.40 4.69 -15.42
N TYR A 316 -27.10 3.91 -14.39
CA TYR A 316 -25.85 3.94 -13.64
C TYR A 316 -25.01 2.72 -14.01
N VAL A 317 -23.71 2.93 -14.22
CA VAL A 317 -22.79 1.87 -14.63
C VAL A 317 -21.65 1.75 -13.61
N ILE A 318 -21.41 0.54 -13.13
CA ILE A 318 -20.40 0.22 -12.12
C ILE A 318 -19.53 -0.92 -12.64
N PHE A 319 -18.21 -0.71 -12.72
CA PHE A 319 -17.25 -1.77 -13.01
C PHE A 319 -16.66 -2.29 -11.71
N SER A 320 -16.85 -3.57 -11.40
CA SER A 320 -16.37 -4.12 -10.13
C SER A 320 -16.22 -5.64 -10.13
N THR A 321 -15.30 -6.12 -9.29
CA THR A 321 -15.21 -7.54 -8.87
C THR A 321 -15.54 -7.71 -7.39
N ASN A 322 -15.98 -6.64 -6.72
CA ASN A 322 -16.21 -6.62 -5.29
C ASN A 322 -17.72 -6.44 -5.00
N VAL A 323 -18.34 -7.53 -4.55
CA VAL A 323 -19.75 -7.58 -4.16
C VAL A 323 -20.09 -6.50 -3.14
N ILE A 324 -19.24 -6.33 -2.12
CA ILE A 324 -19.48 -5.40 -1.02
C ILE A 324 -19.38 -3.96 -1.51
N ALA A 325 -18.31 -3.64 -2.25
CA ALA A 325 -18.08 -2.29 -2.77
C ALA A 325 -19.23 -1.85 -3.68
N SER A 326 -19.62 -2.70 -4.64
CA SER A 326 -20.76 -2.46 -5.52
C SER A 326 -22.07 -2.26 -4.75
N THR A 327 -22.31 -3.08 -3.72
CA THR A 327 -23.52 -2.96 -2.87
C THR A 327 -23.57 -1.63 -2.13
N VAL A 328 -22.44 -1.16 -1.62
CA VAL A 328 -22.34 0.14 -0.94
C VAL A 328 -22.68 1.29 -1.90
N VAL A 329 -22.15 1.27 -3.12
CA VAL A 329 -22.43 2.30 -4.13
C VAL A 329 -23.91 2.31 -4.50
N ILE A 330 -24.48 1.16 -4.84
CA ILE A 330 -25.91 1.05 -5.23
C ILE A 330 -26.80 1.47 -4.07
N ASN A 331 -26.59 0.89 -2.88
CA ASN A 331 -27.44 1.19 -1.72
C ASN A 331 -27.33 2.66 -1.31
N SER A 332 -26.13 3.23 -1.29
CA SER A 332 -25.96 4.65 -0.96
C SER A 332 -26.63 5.56 -2.00
N THR A 333 -26.59 5.21 -3.29
CA THR A 333 -27.27 5.96 -4.35
C THR A 333 -28.80 5.90 -4.19
N VAL A 334 -29.34 4.70 -4.03
CA VAL A 334 -30.78 4.45 -3.90
C VAL A 334 -31.37 5.04 -2.61
N MET A 335 -30.62 5.00 -1.51
CA MET A 335 -31.08 5.53 -0.22
C MET A 335 -31.22 7.05 -0.22
N HIS A 336 -30.40 7.75 -1.00
CA HIS A 336 -30.45 9.21 -1.15
C HIS A 336 -31.26 9.67 -2.36
N ALA A 337 -31.69 8.76 -3.24
CA ALA A 337 -32.54 9.06 -4.38
C ALA A 337 -33.91 9.61 -3.94
N ARG A 338 -34.41 10.60 -4.70
CA ARG A 338 -35.80 11.08 -4.57
C ARG A 338 -36.80 10.06 -5.10
N ASP A 339 -36.45 9.41 -6.20
CA ASP A 339 -37.27 8.39 -6.85
C ASP A 339 -36.35 7.26 -7.37
N SER A 340 -36.37 6.13 -6.67
CA SER A 340 -35.59 4.94 -7.04
C SER A 340 -36.22 4.14 -8.17
N MET A 341 -37.52 4.32 -8.48
CA MET A 341 -38.18 3.55 -9.54
C MET A 341 -37.58 3.79 -10.91
N ASN A 342 -36.99 4.97 -11.12
CA ASN A 342 -36.41 5.36 -12.39
C ASN A 342 -34.93 4.97 -12.53
N GLN A 343 -34.35 4.28 -11.54
CA GLN A 343 -32.92 3.96 -11.53
C GLN A 343 -32.66 2.52 -11.99
N VAL A 344 -31.73 2.39 -12.93
CA VAL A 344 -31.20 1.11 -13.42
C VAL A 344 -29.69 1.10 -13.18
N PHE A 345 -29.21 0.08 -12.48
CA PHE A 345 -27.78 -0.14 -12.22
C PHE A 345 -27.28 -1.30 -13.07
N HIS A 346 -26.25 -1.06 -13.87
CA HIS A 346 -25.54 -2.09 -14.61
C HIS A 346 -24.20 -2.35 -13.94
N VAL A 347 -24.07 -3.51 -13.30
CA VAL A 347 -22.84 -3.97 -12.65
C VAL A 347 -22.07 -4.84 -13.65
N LEU A 348 -21.01 -4.29 -14.24
CA LEU A 348 -20.14 -5.01 -15.16
C LEU A 348 -19.03 -5.70 -14.38
N THR A 349 -18.94 -7.01 -14.56
CA THR A 349 -17.94 -7.85 -13.91
C THR A 349 -17.32 -8.85 -14.89
N ASN A 350 -16.28 -9.57 -14.48
CA ASN A 350 -15.67 -10.63 -15.29
C ASN A 350 -16.37 -11.98 -15.04
N GLY A 351 -16.11 -12.96 -15.89
CA GLY A 351 -16.71 -14.30 -15.79
C GLY A 351 -16.39 -15.00 -14.47
N GLN A 352 -15.28 -14.68 -13.81
CA GLN A 352 -14.90 -15.26 -12.52
C GLN A 352 -15.79 -14.80 -11.37
N ASN A 353 -16.29 -13.56 -11.40
CA ASN A 353 -17.13 -12.99 -10.34
C ASN A 353 -18.61 -12.90 -10.73
N TYR A 354 -18.94 -13.14 -12.01
CA TYR A 354 -20.28 -13.01 -12.57
C TYR A 354 -21.35 -13.74 -11.75
N TYR A 355 -21.18 -15.03 -11.48
CA TYR A 355 -22.19 -15.83 -10.78
C TYR A 355 -22.36 -15.42 -9.31
N ALA A 356 -21.26 -15.10 -8.62
CA ALA A 356 -21.32 -14.58 -7.25
C ALA A 356 -22.10 -13.26 -7.18
N MET A 357 -21.80 -12.31 -8.07
CA MET A 357 -22.47 -11.01 -8.11
C MET A 357 -23.93 -11.17 -8.55
N LYS A 358 -24.21 -11.99 -9.56
CA LYS A 358 -25.57 -12.27 -10.03
C LYS A 358 -26.42 -12.86 -8.90
N HIS A 359 -25.92 -13.87 -8.19
CA HIS A 359 -26.63 -14.43 -7.03
C HIS A 359 -26.92 -13.38 -5.94
N TRP A 360 -25.92 -12.57 -5.59
CA TRP A 360 -26.08 -11.53 -4.59
C TRP A 360 -27.15 -10.50 -4.98
N PHE A 361 -27.08 -9.96 -6.21
CA PHE A 361 -28.00 -8.90 -6.63
C PHE A 361 -29.40 -9.41 -6.99
N LEU A 362 -29.58 -10.69 -7.32
CA LEU A 362 -30.91 -11.28 -7.44
C LEU A 362 -31.54 -11.59 -6.08
N GLY A 363 -30.73 -11.95 -5.09
CA GLY A 363 -31.20 -12.22 -3.72
C GLY A 363 -31.45 -10.99 -2.86
N ASN A 364 -31.02 -9.79 -3.30
CA ASN A 364 -31.13 -8.55 -2.53
C ASN A 364 -31.92 -7.48 -3.29
N THR A 365 -32.83 -6.79 -2.60
CA THR A 365 -33.63 -5.69 -3.17
C THR A 365 -33.06 -4.33 -2.81
N PHE A 366 -33.11 -3.38 -3.75
CA PHE A 366 -32.62 -2.00 -3.56
C PHE A 366 -33.77 -1.00 -3.76
N LYS A 367 -34.70 -0.98 -2.80
CA LYS A 367 -36.01 -0.31 -2.96
C LYS A 367 -36.65 -0.73 -4.30
N ASP A 368 -37.07 0.23 -5.11
CA ASP A 368 -37.66 0.01 -6.42
C ASP A 368 -36.65 0.13 -7.58
N ALA A 369 -35.36 0.32 -7.26
CA ALA A 369 -34.32 0.36 -8.27
C ALA A 369 -34.02 -1.04 -8.80
N VAL A 370 -33.61 -1.08 -10.05
CA VAL A 370 -33.39 -2.32 -10.78
C VAL A 370 -31.88 -2.52 -10.99
N VAL A 371 -31.37 -3.72 -10.69
CA VAL A 371 -29.95 -4.06 -10.83
C VAL A 371 -29.80 -5.16 -11.88
N GLU A 372 -28.91 -4.94 -12.84
CA GLU A 372 -28.48 -5.89 -13.85
C GLU A 372 -27.01 -6.22 -13.64
N VAL A 373 -26.65 -7.50 -13.66
CA VAL A 373 -25.25 -7.94 -13.62
C VAL A 373 -24.86 -8.45 -15.00
N LEU A 374 -23.82 -7.87 -15.57
CA LEU A 374 -23.33 -8.17 -16.92
C LEU A 374 -21.92 -8.75 -16.86
N ASN A 375 -21.69 -9.86 -17.59
CA ASN A 375 -20.34 -10.36 -17.84
C ASN A 375 -19.74 -9.56 -19.01
N ILE A 376 -18.63 -8.87 -18.75
CA ILE A 376 -17.96 -8.05 -19.76
C ILE A 376 -17.08 -8.86 -20.73
N ASP A 377 -16.63 -10.05 -20.33
CA ASP A 377 -15.63 -10.82 -21.08
C ASP A 377 -16.02 -11.06 -22.56
N PRO A 378 -17.29 -11.36 -22.92
CA PRO A 378 -17.70 -11.52 -24.32
C PRO A 378 -17.59 -10.25 -25.17
N PHE A 379 -17.54 -9.07 -24.55
CA PHE A 379 -17.43 -7.79 -25.25
C PHE A 379 -15.99 -7.35 -25.48
N ILE A 380 -15.01 -8.04 -24.89
CA ILE A 380 -13.59 -7.71 -25.05
C ILE A 380 -13.11 -8.32 -26.37
N PRO A 381 -12.80 -7.52 -27.41
CA PRO A 381 -12.47 -8.08 -28.72
C PRO A 381 -11.12 -8.80 -28.72
N ASP A 382 -11.05 -9.97 -29.37
CA ASP A 382 -9.81 -10.69 -29.67
C ASP A 382 -8.81 -9.86 -30.51
N TYR A 383 -9.29 -8.78 -31.13
CA TYR A 383 -8.57 -7.97 -32.11
C TYR A 383 -7.54 -6.99 -31.48
N TYR A 384 -7.74 -6.57 -30.24
CA TYR A 384 -6.78 -5.70 -29.56
C TYR A 384 -5.66 -6.58 -29.03
N ASP A 385 -4.65 -6.86 -29.86
CA ASP A 385 -3.30 -7.44 -29.63
C ASP A 385 -3.06 -8.30 -28.37
N LYS A 386 -2.20 -9.33 -28.44
CA LYS A 386 -1.89 -10.25 -27.30
C LYS A 386 -1.39 -9.56 -26.01
N ALA A 387 -1.08 -8.26 -26.07
CA ALA A 387 -0.69 -7.41 -24.95
C ALA A 387 -1.86 -6.75 -24.20
N THR A 388 -3.07 -6.74 -24.75
CA THR A 388 -4.26 -6.13 -24.11
C THR A 388 -4.96 -7.19 -23.27
N PRO A 389 -5.24 -6.93 -21.98
CA PRO A 389 -5.79 -7.96 -21.10
C PRO A 389 -7.16 -8.45 -21.59
N SER A 390 -7.31 -9.77 -21.79
CA SER A 390 -8.56 -10.45 -22.17
C SER A 390 -9.59 -10.54 -21.03
N HIS A 391 -9.55 -9.61 -20.08
CA HIS A 391 -10.40 -9.61 -18.88
C HIS A 391 -10.73 -8.18 -18.45
N LEU A 392 -11.77 -8.04 -17.63
CA LEU A 392 -12.14 -6.78 -16.98
C LEU A 392 -10.92 -6.05 -16.40
N ASN A 393 -10.78 -4.77 -16.75
CA ASN A 393 -9.85 -3.87 -16.09
C ASN A 393 -10.65 -2.89 -15.24
N LEU A 394 -10.34 -2.77 -13.95
CA LEU A 394 -10.94 -1.77 -13.07
C LEU A 394 -10.29 -0.39 -13.31
N PRO A 395 -10.93 0.73 -12.88
CA PRO A 395 -10.33 2.06 -12.95
C PRO A 395 -8.89 2.03 -12.44
N THR A 396 -7.98 2.66 -13.18
CA THR A 396 -6.56 2.62 -12.83
C THR A 396 -6.22 3.81 -11.94
N GLU A 397 -5.73 3.53 -10.74
CA GLU A 397 -5.26 4.56 -9.80
C GLU A 397 -3.78 4.84 -9.99
N PHE A 398 -3.46 6.10 -10.26
CA PHE A 398 -2.09 6.58 -10.41
C PHE A 398 -1.68 7.41 -9.21
N ARG A 399 -0.53 7.05 -8.64
CA ARG A 399 0.13 7.86 -7.63
C ARG A 399 0.98 8.90 -8.34
N VAL A 400 0.69 10.17 -8.11
CA VAL A 400 1.53 11.27 -8.60
C VAL A 400 2.02 12.12 -7.43
N SER A 401 3.34 12.19 -7.28
CA SER A 401 3.98 12.94 -6.21
C SER A 401 4.73 14.12 -6.80
N PHE A 402 4.48 15.31 -6.25
CA PHE A 402 5.13 16.55 -6.70
C PHE A 402 5.83 17.25 -5.53
N HIS A 403 6.91 17.94 -5.84
CA HIS A 403 7.51 18.92 -4.93
C HIS A 403 6.75 20.24 -5.10
N GLY A 404 6.07 20.70 -4.04
CA GLY A 404 5.39 21.99 -4.08
C GLY A 404 6.38 23.14 -4.22
N ILE A 405 6.37 23.85 -5.35
CA ILE A 405 7.09 25.12 -5.55
C ILE A 405 6.15 26.25 -5.14
N ASN A 406 5.88 26.42 -3.85
CA ASN A 406 5.24 27.64 -3.38
C ASN A 406 6.18 28.35 -2.40
N ASN A 407 6.46 29.62 -2.72
CA ASN A 407 7.34 30.51 -1.99
C ASN A 407 6.93 30.65 -0.52
N ALA A 408 7.95 30.63 0.35
CA ALA A 408 7.93 30.96 1.78
C ALA A 408 7.03 30.09 2.68
N SER A 409 7.71 29.22 3.46
CA SER A 409 7.19 28.36 4.54
C SER A 409 6.51 27.06 4.09
N ALA A 410 7.31 25.98 4.13
CA ALA A 410 6.97 24.58 3.88
C ALA A 410 6.66 24.20 2.42
N MET A 411 7.73 23.81 1.69
CA MET A 411 7.63 22.90 0.54
C MET A 411 6.99 21.59 1.00
N HIS A 412 5.67 21.47 0.82
CA HIS A 412 4.97 20.22 1.04
C HIS A 412 5.13 19.36 -0.22
N SER A 413 5.77 18.20 -0.09
CA SER A 413 5.53 17.10 -1.02
C SER A 413 4.06 16.72 -0.90
N ARG A 414 3.34 16.65 -2.01
CA ARG A 414 1.95 16.18 -2.01
C ARG A 414 1.85 15.01 -2.95
N THR A 415 1.49 13.85 -2.41
CA THR A 415 1.08 12.69 -3.19
C THR A 415 -0.41 12.79 -3.47
N GLN A 416 -0.79 12.70 -4.74
CA GLN A 416 -2.17 12.67 -5.19
C GLN A 416 -2.45 11.31 -5.85
N TYR A 417 -3.64 10.76 -5.58
CA TYR A 417 -4.12 9.55 -6.24
C TYR A 417 -5.17 9.94 -7.27
N ILE A 418 -4.89 9.66 -8.54
CA ILE A 418 -5.78 9.96 -9.67
C ILE A 418 -6.36 8.65 -10.18
N SER A 419 -7.66 8.44 -10.02
CA SER A 419 -8.40 7.35 -10.67
C SER A 419 -8.81 7.78 -12.07
N ILE A 420 -8.60 6.95 -13.08
CA ILE A 420 -9.08 7.19 -14.46
C ILE A 420 -9.60 5.92 -15.09
N PHE A 421 -10.36 6.10 -16.16
CA PHE A 421 -10.97 5.01 -16.92
C PHE A 421 -9.93 3.98 -17.38
N SER A 422 -10.35 2.73 -17.27
CA SER A 422 -9.63 1.57 -17.77
C SER A 422 -10.04 1.23 -19.21
N HIS A 423 -9.37 0.25 -19.80
CA HIS A 423 -9.75 -0.34 -21.08
C HIS A 423 -11.24 -0.72 -21.18
N SER A 424 -11.83 -1.23 -20.09
CA SER A 424 -13.21 -1.69 -20.05
C SER A 424 -14.23 -0.56 -20.21
N HIS A 425 -13.90 0.66 -19.79
CA HIS A 425 -14.79 1.82 -19.92
C HIS A 425 -14.98 2.23 -21.38
N TYR A 426 -13.99 1.96 -22.24
CA TYR A 426 -14.08 2.27 -23.66
C TYR A 426 -14.96 1.29 -24.45
N LEU A 427 -15.50 0.27 -23.78
CA LEU A 427 -16.51 -0.65 -24.34
C LEU A 427 -17.94 -0.18 -24.09
N LEU A 428 -18.16 0.84 -23.25
CA LEU A 428 -19.49 1.36 -22.92
C LEU A 428 -20.40 1.59 -24.13
N PRO A 429 -19.94 2.21 -25.24
CA PRO A 429 -20.82 2.44 -26.40
C PRO A 429 -21.24 1.17 -27.14
N GLU A 430 -20.42 0.11 -27.06
CA GLU A 430 -20.69 -1.20 -27.68
C GLU A 430 -21.59 -2.05 -26.79
N ILE A 431 -21.43 -1.97 -25.47
CA ILE A 431 -22.28 -2.66 -24.51
C ILE A 431 -23.68 -2.05 -24.48
N PHE A 432 -23.76 -0.71 -24.45
CA PHE A 432 -25.01 0.04 -24.34
C PHE A 432 -25.38 0.76 -25.65
N LYS A 433 -25.66 -0.02 -26.69
CA LYS A 433 -25.98 0.50 -28.03
C LYS A 433 -27.24 1.36 -28.06
N ASN A 434 -28.22 1.01 -27.22
CA ASN A 434 -29.54 1.65 -27.18
C ASN A 434 -29.61 2.86 -26.23
N LEU A 435 -28.58 3.09 -25.42
CA LEU A 435 -28.56 4.20 -24.45
C LEU A 435 -27.79 5.39 -25.03
N GLU A 436 -28.33 6.59 -24.84
CA GLU A 436 -27.68 7.84 -25.25
C GLU A 436 -26.82 8.46 -24.15
N LYS A 437 -27.13 8.17 -22.89
CA LYS A 437 -26.45 8.72 -21.73
C LYS A 437 -26.33 7.66 -20.64
N VAL A 438 -25.24 7.69 -19.88
CA VAL A 438 -25.05 6.90 -18.65
C VAL A 438 -24.29 7.72 -17.61
N VAL A 439 -24.44 7.35 -16.33
CA VAL A 439 -23.59 7.84 -15.24
C VAL A 439 -22.70 6.71 -14.76
N VAL A 440 -21.38 6.84 -14.90
CA VAL A 440 -20.41 5.88 -14.37
C VAL A 440 -20.06 6.25 -12.93
N LEU A 441 -20.13 5.25 -12.05
CA LEU A 441 -19.78 5.33 -10.65
C LEU A 441 -18.65 4.32 -10.36
N ASP A 442 -17.52 4.76 -9.80
CA ASP A 442 -16.49 3.81 -9.34
C ASP A 442 -17.03 3.01 -8.14
N ASP A 443 -16.53 1.79 -7.93
CA ASP A 443 -17.01 0.92 -6.86
C ASP A 443 -16.55 1.35 -5.45
N ASP A 444 -15.66 2.33 -5.37
CA ASP A 444 -15.07 2.88 -4.17
C ASP A 444 -15.63 4.25 -3.79
N ILE A 445 -16.88 4.52 -4.14
CA ILE A 445 -17.59 5.75 -3.74
C ILE A 445 -18.72 5.50 -2.74
N VAL A 446 -19.15 6.57 -2.07
CA VAL A 446 -20.39 6.59 -1.27
C VAL A 446 -21.18 7.84 -1.63
N VAL A 447 -22.42 7.64 -2.06
CA VAL A 447 -23.34 8.72 -2.40
C VAL A 447 -24.09 9.20 -1.14
N GLN A 448 -24.14 10.52 -0.95
CA GLN A 448 -24.80 11.18 0.18
C GLN A 448 -25.96 12.09 -0.24
N GLN A 449 -26.11 12.37 -1.54
CA GLN A 449 -27.16 13.23 -2.08
C GLN A 449 -27.73 12.67 -3.38
N ASP A 450 -28.94 13.11 -3.72
CA ASP A 450 -29.63 12.68 -4.93
C ASP A 450 -28.87 13.10 -6.20
N LEU A 451 -28.58 12.12 -7.07
CA LEU A 451 -27.79 12.34 -8.29
C LEU A 451 -28.68 12.66 -9.52
N SER A 452 -30.00 12.71 -9.38
CA SER A 452 -30.94 12.78 -10.52
C SER A 452 -30.71 14.02 -11.40
N THR A 453 -30.28 15.14 -10.81
CA THR A 453 -30.03 16.39 -11.53
C THR A 453 -28.89 16.27 -12.56
N LEU A 454 -27.99 15.31 -12.40
CA LEU A 454 -26.93 15.02 -13.38
C LEU A 454 -27.49 14.55 -14.72
N TRP A 455 -28.67 13.93 -14.73
CA TRP A 455 -29.30 13.46 -15.96
C TRP A 455 -29.70 14.61 -16.89
N SER A 456 -30.16 15.72 -16.30
CA SER A 456 -30.51 16.96 -17.00
C SER A 456 -29.33 17.90 -17.26
N LEU A 457 -28.10 17.51 -16.89
CA LEU A 457 -26.92 18.35 -17.06
C LEU A 457 -26.68 18.67 -18.54
N ASN A 458 -26.62 19.97 -18.87
CA ASN A 458 -26.24 20.43 -20.20
C ASN A 458 -24.71 20.53 -20.31
N MET A 459 -24.11 19.53 -20.95
CA MET A 459 -22.65 19.46 -21.17
C MET A 459 -22.19 20.21 -22.43
N GLY A 460 -23.09 20.91 -23.14
CA GLY A 460 -22.77 21.66 -24.34
C GLY A 460 -22.19 20.78 -25.45
N GLN A 461 -20.95 21.04 -25.86
CA GLN A 461 -20.23 20.24 -26.87
C GLN A 461 -19.34 19.13 -26.30
N LYS A 462 -19.34 18.95 -24.97
CA LYS A 462 -18.49 17.99 -24.28
C LYS A 462 -19.09 16.58 -24.33
N VAL A 463 -18.24 15.57 -24.15
CA VAL A 463 -18.62 14.15 -24.16
C VAL A 463 -18.83 13.63 -22.75
N MET A 464 -18.06 14.13 -21.79
CA MET A 464 -18.05 13.64 -20.42
C MET A 464 -18.09 14.79 -19.41
N GLY A 465 -19.00 14.72 -18.44
CA GLY A 465 -18.97 15.49 -17.21
C GLY A 465 -18.12 14.76 -16.19
N ALA A 466 -17.07 15.40 -15.67
CA ALA A 466 -16.17 14.80 -14.68
C ALA A 466 -15.62 15.85 -13.72
N ILE A 467 -15.12 15.39 -12.58
CA ILE A 467 -14.37 16.26 -11.65
C ILE A 467 -13.01 16.57 -12.24
N GLN A 468 -12.68 17.87 -12.31
CA GLN A 468 -11.36 18.33 -12.74
C GLN A 468 -10.42 18.49 -11.55
N ILE A 469 -9.26 17.85 -11.65
CA ILE A 469 -8.19 17.94 -10.66
C ILE A 469 -7.12 18.88 -11.20
N CYS A 470 -7.20 20.14 -10.81
CA CYS A 470 -6.22 21.15 -11.21
C CYS A 470 -4.96 21.17 -10.33
N SER A 471 -4.96 20.44 -9.20
CA SER A 471 -3.75 20.19 -8.39
C SER A 471 -2.72 19.35 -9.15
N VAL A 472 -3.15 18.62 -10.18
CA VAL A 472 -2.30 17.91 -11.12
C VAL A 472 -2.58 18.38 -12.54
N ARG A 473 -1.60 19.07 -13.13
CA ARG A 473 -1.67 19.52 -14.53
C ARG A 473 -1.04 18.48 -15.45
N LEU A 474 -1.51 18.41 -16.70
CA LEU A 474 -0.96 17.48 -17.71
C LEU A 474 0.55 17.65 -17.90
N GLY A 475 1.08 18.88 -17.79
CA GLY A 475 2.52 19.15 -17.84
C GLY A 475 3.33 18.43 -16.76
N GLN A 476 2.76 18.20 -15.58
CA GLN A 476 3.44 17.56 -14.46
C GLN A 476 3.45 16.03 -14.58
N VAL A 477 2.48 15.46 -15.30
CA VAL A 477 2.46 14.04 -15.67
C VAL A 477 3.12 13.77 -17.03
N ARG A 478 3.82 14.77 -17.61
CA ARG A 478 4.48 14.66 -18.93
C ARG A 478 5.42 13.46 -19.07
N SER A 479 6.14 13.10 -18.00
CA SER A 479 7.01 11.93 -17.99
C SER A 479 6.26 10.63 -18.28
N TYR A 480 4.97 10.58 -17.94
CA TYR A 480 4.03 9.52 -18.29
C TYR A 480 3.29 9.80 -19.60
N LEU A 481 3.09 11.08 -19.96
CA LEU A 481 2.36 11.47 -21.17
C LEU A 481 3.17 11.35 -22.49
N GLY A 482 4.49 11.20 -22.42
CA GLY A 482 5.35 11.19 -23.60
C GLY A 482 5.45 12.55 -24.29
N GLU A 483 5.83 12.57 -25.57
CA GLU A 483 6.02 13.79 -26.37
C GLU A 483 4.76 14.27 -27.11
N SER A 484 3.60 13.69 -26.85
CA SER A 484 2.33 14.11 -27.48
C SER A 484 2.08 15.61 -27.28
N SER A 485 1.49 16.27 -28.28
CA SER A 485 1.08 17.67 -28.19
C SER A 485 -0.13 17.80 -27.26
N PHE A 486 0.08 18.26 -26.03
CA PHE A 486 -0.99 18.60 -25.10
C PHE A 486 -0.73 19.96 -24.44
N HIS A 487 -1.81 20.61 -24.00
CA HIS A 487 -1.71 21.84 -23.24
C HIS A 487 -1.20 21.55 -21.82
N LYS A 488 0.07 21.89 -21.55
CA LYS A 488 0.75 21.61 -20.28
C LYS A 488 0.00 22.13 -19.05
N ASN A 489 -0.78 23.19 -19.22
CA ASN A 489 -1.51 23.85 -18.13
C ASN A 489 -2.92 23.30 -17.91
N SER A 490 -3.41 22.38 -18.76
CA SER A 490 -4.73 21.78 -18.59
C SER A 490 -4.81 20.94 -17.33
N CYS A 491 -5.93 21.06 -16.63
CA CYS A 491 -6.25 20.22 -15.49
C CYS A 491 -6.45 18.77 -15.93
N THR A 492 -6.09 17.84 -15.07
CA THR A 492 -6.50 16.44 -15.22
C THR A 492 -7.97 16.28 -14.82
N TRP A 493 -8.53 15.10 -15.07
CA TRP A 493 -9.87 14.72 -14.64
C TRP A 493 -9.80 13.39 -13.90
N MET A 494 -10.84 13.06 -13.13
CA MET A 494 -10.89 11.82 -12.37
C MET A 494 -12.15 11.00 -12.68
N SER A 495 -12.00 9.68 -12.61
CA SER A 495 -13.09 8.71 -12.48
C SER A 495 -13.80 8.87 -11.12
N GLY A 496 -14.89 8.14 -10.92
CA GLY A 496 -15.63 8.08 -9.66
C GLY A 496 -17.07 8.58 -9.78
N LEU A 497 -17.25 9.69 -10.50
CA LEU A 497 -18.56 10.19 -10.89
C LEU A 497 -18.44 10.85 -12.26
N ASN A 498 -18.90 10.16 -13.29
CA ASN A 498 -18.74 10.63 -14.66
C ASN A 498 -20.08 10.54 -15.41
N VAL A 499 -20.55 11.66 -15.94
CA VAL A 499 -21.74 11.70 -16.81
C VAL A 499 -21.27 11.56 -18.24
N ILE A 500 -21.72 10.53 -18.96
CA ILE A 500 -21.24 10.23 -20.31
C ILE A 500 -22.36 10.36 -21.32
N ASP A 501 -22.12 11.18 -22.36
CA ASP A 501 -22.94 11.25 -23.57
C ASP A 501 -22.46 10.19 -24.56
N LEU A 502 -23.10 9.01 -24.54
CA LEU A 502 -22.77 7.88 -25.41
C LEU A 502 -23.07 8.18 -26.88
N ALA A 503 -24.10 8.97 -27.18
CA ALA A 503 -24.43 9.35 -28.54
C ALA A 503 -23.28 10.17 -29.16
N ARG A 504 -22.76 11.16 -28.42
CA ARG A 504 -21.61 11.94 -28.87
C ARG A 504 -20.32 11.14 -28.84
N TRP A 505 -20.14 10.26 -27.86
CA TRP A 505 -18.98 9.35 -27.79
C TRP A 505 -18.87 8.51 -29.07
N ARG A 506 -19.98 7.92 -29.53
CA ARG A 506 -20.06 7.19 -30.81
C ARG A 506 -19.78 8.10 -32.00
N LYS A 507 -20.44 9.27 -32.06
CA LYS A 507 -20.28 10.23 -33.17
C LYS A 507 -18.84 10.70 -33.36
N LEU A 508 -18.08 10.88 -32.27
CA LEU A 508 -16.70 11.38 -32.31
C LEU A 508 -15.65 10.27 -32.38
N GLY A 509 -16.05 8.99 -32.35
CA GLY A 509 -15.11 7.86 -32.41
C GLY A 509 -14.10 7.84 -31.25
N ILE A 510 -14.59 8.10 -30.03
CA ILE A 510 -13.75 8.24 -28.85
C ILE A 510 -13.04 6.93 -28.49
N SER A 511 -13.72 5.79 -28.62
CA SER A 511 -13.12 4.48 -28.37
C SER A 511 -12.01 4.17 -29.38
N GLU A 512 -12.22 4.46 -30.66
CA GLU A 512 -11.22 4.28 -31.72
C GLU A 512 -9.99 5.14 -31.48
N THR A 513 -10.19 6.40 -31.08
CA THR A 513 -9.12 7.34 -30.72
C THR A 513 -8.30 6.81 -29.56
N TYR A 514 -8.97 6.34 -28.51
CA TYR A 514 -8.31 5.73 -27.35
C TYR A 514 -7.46 4.53 -27.74
N TRP A 515 -8.02 3.57 -28.48
CA TRP A 515 -7.29 2.36 -28.86
C TRP A 515 -6.11 2.64 -29.79
N LYS A 516 -6.21 3.67 -30.63
CA LYS A 516 -5.08 4.16 -31.42
C LYS A 516 -3.96 4.69 -30.52
N LEU A 517 -4.29 5.53 -29.53
CA LEU A 517 -3.32 6.05 -28.57
C LEU A 517 -2.68 4.94 -27.73
N VAL A 518 -3.46 3.94 -27.28
CA VAL A 518 -2.90 2.78 -26.59
C VAL A 518 -1.86 2.09 -27.47
N LYS A 519 -2.18 1.76 -28.73
CA LYS A 519 -1.24 1.11 -29.67
C LYS A 519 0.04 1.91 -29.89
N GLU A 520 -0.05 3.23 -30.06
CA GLU A 520 1.11 4.12 -30.24
C GLU A 520 2.01 4.17 -29.00
N GLN A 521 1.46 3.92 -27.81
CA GLN A 521 2.13 4.07 -26.53
C GLN A 521 2.53 2.74 -25.86
N VAL A 522 2.04 1.59 -26.35
CA VAL A 522 2.46 0.24 -25.90
C VAL A 522 3.97 0.04 -26.03
N SER A 523 4.62 0.71 -26.99
CA SER A 523 6.07 0.70 -27.14
C SER A 523 6.84 1.44 -26.02
N LYS A 524 6.16 2.16 -25.10
CA LYS A 524 6.78 3.22 -24.29
C LYS A 524 6.74 3.13 -22.76
N LYS A 525 5.97 2.24 -22.08
CA LYS A 525 6.07 1.83 -20.62
C LYS A 525 4.70 1.45 -19.99
N GLU A 526 4.73 0.96 -18.74
CA GLU A 526 3.60 0.90 -17.80
C GLU A 526 2.87 2.25 -17.71
N GLY A 527 1.52 2.24 -17.73
CA GLY A 527 0.69 3.45 -17.68
C GLY A 527 0.12 3.93 -19.03
N SER A 528 0.22 3.12 -20.09
CA SER A 528 -0.30 3.45 -21.42
C SER A 528 -1.82 3.72 -21.45
N ALA A 529 -2.61 2.94 -20.71
CA ALA A 529 -4.05 3.16 -20.56
C ALA A 529 -4.37 4.52 -19.90
N ALA A 530 -3.54 4.93 -18.95
CA ALA A 530 -3.66 6.17 -18.21
C ALA A 530 -3.57 7.38 -19.13
N LEU A 531 -2.46 7.38 -19.83
CA LEU A 531 -2.02 8.33 -20.81
C LEU A 531 -3.04 8.45 -21.93
N ALA A 532 -3.43 7.31 -22.51
CA ALA A 532 -4.41 7.30 -23.58
C ALA A 532 -5.73 7.90 -23.11
N SER A 533 -6.15 7.61 -21.86
CA SER A 533 -7.39 8.15 -21.32
C SER A 533 -7.36 9.66 -21.09
N LEU A 534 -6.27 10.17 -20.49
CA LEU A 534 -6.11 11.61 -20.28
C LEU A 534 -6.09 12.39 -21.60
N LEU A 535 -5.42 11.86 -22.63
CA LEU A 535 -5.32 12.50 -23.93
C LEU A 535 -6.61 12.39 -24.76
N THR A 536 -7.32 11.27 -24.67
CA THR A 536 -8.54 11.04 -25.45
C THR A 536 -9.64 12.05 -25.12
N PHE A 537 -9.71 12.49 -23.86
CA PHE A 537 -10.71 13.47 -23.42
C PHE A 537 -10.22 14.91 -23.37
N GLN A 538 -9.05 15.21 -23.93
CA GLN A 538 -8.55 16.58 -23.97
C GLN A 538 -9.60 17.48 -24.65
N ASP A 539 -9.97 18.57 -23.97
CA ASP A 539 -11.01 19.53 -24.40
C ASP A 539 -12.42 18.94 -24.61
N LEU A 540 -12.67 17.70 -24.17
CA LEU A 540 -13.97 17.02 -24.21
C LEU A 540 -14.63 16.83 -22.85
N ILE A 541 -13.97 17.30 -21.77
CA ILE A 541 -14.50 17.30 -20.40
C ILE A 541 -15.34 18.56 -20.12
N TYR A 542 -16.52 18.36 -19.56
CA TYR A 542 -17.30 19.35 -18.83
C TYR A 542 -16.93 19.25 -17.34
N ALA A 543 -16.47 20.35 -16.74
CA ALA A 543 -16.06 20.35 -15.33
C ALA A 543 -17.29 20.34 -14.42
N LEU A 544 -17.46 19.29 -13.63
CA LEU A 544 -18.44 19.27 -12.54
C LEU A 544 -17.98 20.20 -11.40
N ASP A 545 -18.93 20.79 -10.69
CA ASP A 545 -18.64 21.58 -9.48
C ASP A 545 -17.90 20.72 -8.44
N ASN A 546 -16.92 21.31 -7.74
CA ASN A 546 -16.13 20.64 -6.72
C ASN A 546 -16.97 20.16 -5.52
N ASP A 547 -18.17 20.70 -5.32
CA ASP A 547 -19.10 20.23 -4.29
C ASP A 547 -19.71 18.84 -4.60
N TRP A 548 -19.61 18.35 -5.85
CA TRP A 548 -20.13 17.04 -6.24
C TRP A 548 -19.36 15.88 -5.62
N VAL A 549 -18.03 15.94 -5.61
CA VAL A 549 -17.19 14.82 -5.17
C VAL A 549 -16.08 15.31 -4.24
N LEU A 550 -16.06 14.76 -3.02
CA LEU A 550 -14.91 14.86 -2.13
C LEU A 550 -14.03 13.63 -2.29
N SER A 551 -12.82 13.85 -2.81
CA SER A 551 -11.78 12.84 -2.98
C SER A 551 -10.81 12.84 -1.80
N GLY A 552 -10.08 11.75 -1.63
CA GLY A 552 -9.00 11.61 -0.66
C GLY A 552 -9.27 10.60 0.45
N LEU A 553 -10.48 10.03 0.53
CA LEU A 553 -10.84 9.16 1.66
C LEU A 553 -10.04 7.84 1.69
N GLY A 554 -9.39 7.47 0.58
CA GLY A 554 -8.50 6.32 0.50
C GLY A 554 -7.03 6.62 0.81
N HIS A 555 -6.64 7.85 1.15
CA HIS A 555 -5.25 8.19 1.44
C HIS A 555 -4.98 9.38 2.39
N ASP A 556 -5.95 10.29 2.59
CA ASP A 556 -5.77 11.53 3.34
C ASP A 556 -6.47 11.50 4.71
N TYR A 557 -5.71 11.47 5.81
CA TYR A 557 -6.24 11.48 7.18
C TYR A 557 -6.78 12.87 7.62
N GLY A 558 -6.45 13.93 6.88
CA GLY A 558 -6.70 15.33 7.21
C GLY A 558 -8.05 15.90 6.76
N LEU A 559 -8.92 15.10 6.12
CA LEU A 559 -10.21 15.60 5.64
C LEU A 559 -11.12 16.05 6.79
N SER A 560 -11.70 17.24 6.62
CA SER A 560 -12.58 17.84 7.64
C SER A 560 -13.96 17.18 7.63
N THR A 561 -14.56 17.03 8.81
CA THR A 561 -15.92 16.50 8.96
C THR A 561 -16.95 17.35 8.21
N GLN A 562 -16.74 18.67 8.10
CA GLN A 562 -17.63 19.57 7.39
C GLN A 562 -17.60 19.32 5.87
N SER A 563 -16.40 19.15 5.29
CA SER A 563 -16.24 18.79 3.88
C SER A 563 -16.92 17.46 3.57
N ILE A 564 -16.72 16.46 4.44
CA ILE A 564 -17.34 15.13 4.30
C ILE A 564 -18.87 15.24 4.32
N LYS A 565 -19.45 16.00 5.24
CA LYS A 565 -20.91 16.17 5.34
C LYS A 565 -21.53 16.95 4.18
N LYS A 566 -20.77 17.86 3.56
CA LYS A 566 -21.28 18.74 2.49
C LYS A 566 -21.29 18.05 1.12
N ALA A 567 -20.32 17.18 0.85
CA ALA A 567 -20.13 16.59 -0.48
C ALA A 567 -21.30 15.67 -0.89
N ALA A 568 -21.69 15.71 -2.16
CA ALA A 568 -22.72 14.81 -2.69
C ALA A 568 -22.22 13.36 -2.82
N VAL A 569 -20.95 13.19 -3.15
CA VAL A 569 -20.28 11.89 -3.28
C VAL A 569 -18.95 11.92 -2.54
N LEU A 570 -18.64 10.86 -1.81
CA LEU A 570 -17.34 10.62 -1.20
C LEU A 570 -16.60 9.60 -2.03
N HIS A 571 -15.37 9.89 -2.44
CA HIS A 571 -14.55 8.99 -3.23
C HIS A 571 -13.37 8.50 -2.38
N TYR A 572 -13.30 7.19 -2.16
CA TYR A 572 -12.22 6.52 -1.45
C TYR A 572 -11.00 6.24 -2.34
N ASN A 573 -10.67 7.14 -3.27
CA ASN A 573 -9.53 7.01 -4.16
C ASN A 573 -8.22 6.87 -3.37
N GLY A 574 -7.39 5.91 -3.80
CA GLY A 574 -6.18 5.48 -3.12
C GLY A 574 -6.34 4.16 -2.37
N ASN A 575 -5.25 3.70 -1.78
CA ASN A 575 -5.11 2.30 -1.36
C ASN A 575 -5.89 1.92 -0.08
N MET A 576 -6.20 2.86 0.82
CA MET A 576 -6.77 2.56 2.14
C MET A 576 -8.31 2.51 2.09
N LYS A 577 -8.84 1.55 1.33
CA LYS A 577 -10.28 1.35 1.14
C LYS A 577 -10.99 0.91 2.44
N PRO A 578 -12.27 1.27 2.66
CA PRO A 578 -12.95 1.05 3.93
C PRO A 578 -13.22 -0.42 4.25
N TRP A 579 -13.26 -1.30 3.23
CA TRP A 579 -13.45 -2.74 3.38
C TRP A 579 -12.14 -3.52 3.65
N LEU A 580 -11.00 -2.83 3.74
CA LEU A 580 -9.70 -3.41 4.06
C LEU A 580 -9.38 -3.18 5.54
N GLU A 581 -8.62 -4.10 6.16
CA GLU A 581 -8.13 -3.91 7.53
C GLU A 581 -7.31 -2.62 7.66
N LEU A 582 -6.47 -2.34 6.66
CA LEU A 582 -5.62 -1.14 6.59
C LEU A 582 -6.37 0.14 6.14
N GLY A 583 -7.68 0.08 5.91
CA GLY A 583 -8.49 1.27 5.60
C GLY A 583 -8.52 2.27 6.76
N ILE A 584 -8.60 3.57 6.43
CA ILE A 584 -8.57 4.67 7.41
C ILE A 584 -9.73 4.52 8.43
N PRO A 585 -9.45 4.27 9.73
CA PRO A 585 -10.50 3.97 10.71
C PRO A 585 -11.56 5.06 10.86
N LYS A 586 -11.15 6.33 10.75
CA LYS A 586 -12.04 7.51 10.82
C LYS A 586 -13.12 7.50 9.73
N TYR A 587 -12.80 6.99 8.54
CA TYR A 587 -13.72 7.03 7.40
C TYR A 587 -14.54 5.76 7.22
N LYS A 588 -14.11 4.64 7.81
CA LYS A 588 -14.89 3.38 7.83
C LYS A 588 -16.28 3.53 8.49
N LYS A 589 -16.42 4.50 9.40
CA LYS A 589 -17.63 4.73 10.19
C LYS A 589 -18.52 5.85 9.65
N ILE A 590 -18.25 6.37 8.44
CA ILE A 590 -19.06 7.47 7.90
C ILE A 590 -20.50 6.99 7.74
N GLU A 591 -21.39 7.63 8.48
CA GLU A 591 -22.84 7.48 8.34
C GLU A 591 -23.28 8.36 7.17
N GLY A 592 -23.89 7.74 6.15
CA GLY A 592 -24.72 8.52 5.22
C GLY A 592 -25.78 9.25 6.05
N SER A 593 -26.08 10.50 5.72
CA SER A 593 -26.98 11.40 6.46
C SER A 593 -28.40 10.86 6.71
N ARG A 594 -28.75 9.69 6.16
CA ARG A 594 -29.98 8.92 6.38
C ARG A 594 -29.78 7.48 6.89
N GLY A 595 -28.70 7.19 7.62
CA GLY A 595 -28.56 5.93 8.37
C GLY A 595 -27.88 4.78 7.63
N THR A 596 -27.31 5.00 6.44
CA THR A 596 -26.45 4.00 5.79
C THR A 596 -25.11 3.94 6.53
N LYS A 597 -24.95 2.99 7.46
CA LYS A 597 -23.62 2.69 7.97
C LYS A 597 -22.87 1.95 6.87
N VAL A 598 -21.76 2.50 6.38
CA VAL A 598 -20.79 1.77 5.54
C VAL A 598 -20.45 0.42 6.18
N LEU A 599 -20.42 0.36 7.52
CA LEU A 599 -20.22 -0.86 8.29
C LEU A 599 -21.43 -1.81 8.40
N THR A 600 -22.69 -1.36 8.29
CA THR A 600 -23.85 -2.28 8.38
C THR A 600 -23.93 -3.19 7.15
N ILE A 601 -23.50 -2.70 5.98
CA ILE A 601 -23.36 -3.52 4.77
C ILE A 601 -22.17 -4.47 4.90
N LEU A 602 -21.07 -4.03 5.53
CA LEU A 602 -19.88 -4.86 5.80
C LEU A 602 -20.08 -5.93 6.90
N THR A 603 -21.10 -5.81 7.75
CA THR A 603 -21.37 -6.73 8.87
C THR A 603 -22.41 -7.81 8.53
N LEU A 604 -22.93 -7.82 7.30
CA LEU A 604 -23.75 -8.92 6.75
C LEU A 604 -22.91 -10.03 6.11
N SER A 605 -21.58 -10.00 6.27
CA SER A 605 -20.63 -11.03 5.79
C SER A 605 -20.24 -12.00 6.89
#